data_AF-A0AAF0E4D6-F1
#
_entry.id   AF-A0AAF0E4D6-F1
#
_cell.length_a   1.000
_cell.length_b   1.000
_cell.length_c   1.000
_cell.angle_alpha   90.00
_cell.angle_beta   90.00
_cell.angle_gamma   90.00
#
_symmetry.space_group_name_H-M   'P 1'
#
loop_
_entity.id
_entity.type
_entity.pdbx_description
1 polymer ?
#
loop_
_entity_poly.entity_id
_entity_poly.type
_entity_poly.pdbx_seq_one_letter_code
_entity_poly.pdbx_strand_id
1 'polypeptide(L)'
;MSIISKFKQIDIDDRGSLDRPTVLREVQQLESVSYDQVRETLKDVNLDASSNAQAGVVSKGKLTVKGHHASTQHTINDDERTEFTRHINMSLDGDAHIGSRLPIPTDTFQIFDECRDGLLLCKLINSAVPETIDERVLNLGKMGKGPNAFQMTENNNIVIQSAKAIGCSVVNIGAQDITDGREHLILGLIWQIVRRGLLSKIDLKHHPELYRLLEEDETLEEFLKLPPDQILLRWFNYHLQAAKWHRKVNNFSKDVSDGENYTILLSQIKPDVCDRQPLQESDLMTRAEMILQRAEMIGCRKYLTPGSMIAGNPKLNLAFVAHLFNTWPSLEPLPEAPPMEVEEFDAEGEREARVFTLWLNSLDVEPGIYNLFEDLKDGNILLQAFDKVLPGSVSWRRVSKAKEGAALSRFKMVENTNYVIDLAKANNMHIVGIQGADITDGAKTLTLGLVWQVMRVSVTSTMEGLKKSGKSVSDLEILEWANNKVKAAGKPTSIRSFRDPSISNANFLLDLLDAIRPGIVDYSLVKQGTNEEECRLNAKLAISIARKLGALIFLVPEDIVETRQRLILTFVASLNSY
;
A
#
# COMPACT_ATOMS: atom_id res chain seq x y z
N MET A 1 54.53 -27.86 -6.16
CA MET A 1 53.64 -27.17 -7.11
C MET A 1 52.26 -27.08 -6.47
N SER A 2 51.68 -25.88 -6.42
CA SER A 2 50.40 -25.64 -5.74
C SER A 2 49.25 -26.39 -6.42
N ILE A 3 48.30 -26.91 -5.65
CA ILE A 3 47.05 -27.55 -6.12
C ILE A 3 46.33 -26.67 -7.16
N ILE A 4 46.39 -25.35 -6.95
CA ILE A 4 45.80 -24.33 -7.84
C ILE A 4 46.43 -24.36 -9.24
N SER A 5 47.72 -24.67 -9.34
CA SER A 5 48.44 -24.75 -10.62
C SER A 5 47.96 -25.92 -11.47
N LYS A 6 47.63 -27.05 -10.83
CA LYS A 6 47.12 -28.26 -11.50
C LYS A 6 45.64 -28.12 -11.89
N PHE A 7 44.83 -27.48 -11.04
CA PHE A 7 43.41 -27.24 -11.32
C PHE A 7 43.20 -26.36 -12.57
N LYS A 8 44.08 -25.37 -12.79
CA LYS A 8 44.06 -24.48 -13.96
C LYS A 8 44.52 -25.13 -15.28
N GLN A 9 45.06 -26.35 -15.24
CA GLN A 9 45.52 -27.09 -16.42
C GLN A 9 44.51 -28.13 -16.91
N ILE A 10 43.35 -28.26 -16.24
CA ILE A 10 42.27 -29.16 -16.66
C ILE A 10 41.51 -28.46 -17.78
N ASP A 11 41.56 -29.04 -18.98
CA ASP A 11 40.80 -28.59 -20.15
C ASP A 11 39.33 -29.06 -20.02
N ILE A 12 38.39 -28.14 -20.21
CA ILE A 12 36.94 -28.38 -20.04
C ILE A 12 36.22 -27.93 -21.30
N ASP A 13 36.10 -28.86 -22.24
CA ASP A 13 35.33 -28.69 -23.48
C ASP A 13 33.80 -28.89 -23.28
N ASP A 14 33.32 -29.05 -22.04
CA ASP A 14 31.90 -29.30 -21.78
C ASP A 14 31.29 -28.37 -20.71
N ARG A 15 30.06 -27.88 -20.97
CA ARG A 15 29.36 -26.90 -20.12
C ARG A 15 28.71 -27.59 -18.91
N GLY A 16 29.53 -28.02 -17.97
CA GLY A 16 29.08 -28.57 -16.69
C GLY A 16 29.35 -27.65 -15.50
N SER A 17 28.39 -27.53 -14.59
CA SER A 17 28.62 -27.02 -13.23
C SER A 17 28.61 -28.18 -12.24
N LEU A 18 29.66 -28.30 -11.43
CA LEU A 18 29.70 -29.25 -10.32
C LEU A 18 29.34 -28.52 -9.02
N ASP A 19 28.50 -29.14 -8.19
CA ASP A 19 28.13 -28.60 -6.90
C ASP A 19 29.29 -28.73 -5.90
N ARG A 20 29.44 -27.71 -5.05
CA ARG A 20 30.51 -27.60 -4.05
C ARG A 20 30.68 -28.84 -3.16
N PRO A 21 29.61 -29.54 -2.71
CA PRO A 21 29.75 -30.76 -1.92
C PRO A 21 30.42 -31.90 -2.69
N THR A 22 30.13 -32.04 -3.98
CA THR A 22 30.70 -33.10 -4.82
C THR A 22 32.18 -32.85 -5.09
N VAL A 23 32.57 -31.60 -5.36
CA VAL A 23 34.00 -31.23 -5.52
C VAL A 23 34.79 -31.48 -4.23
N LEU A 24 34.22 -31.13 -3.06
CA LEU A 24 34.85 -31.38 -1.76
C LEU A 24 35.08 -32.87 -1.50
N ARG A 25 34.12 -33.70 -1.86
CA ARG A 25 34.17 -35.16 -1.66
C ARG A 25 35.21 -35.83 -2.56
N GLU A 26 35.28 -35.45 -3.83
CA GLU A 26 36.24 -36.03 -4.78
C GLU A 26 37.69 -35.60 -4.48
N VAL A 27 37.91 -34.33 -4.13
CA VAL A 27 39.26 -33.82 -3.79
C VAL A 27 39.79 -34.46 -2.50
N GLN A 28 38.92 -34.74 -1.52
CA GLN A 28 39.31 -35.50 -0.33
C GLN A 28 39.73 -36.94 -0.64
N GLN A 29 39.11 -37.58 -1.63
CA GLN A 29 39.42 -38.96 -2.01
C GLN A 29 40.72 -39.07 -2.83
N LEU A 30 41.09 -38.02 -3.58
CA LEU A 30 42.24 -38.04 -4.48
C LEU A 30 43.58 -37.71 -3.80
N GLU A 31 43.62 -36.83 -2.80
CA GLU A 31 44.90 -36.28 -2.31
C GLU A 31 45.20 -36.49 -0.80
N SER A 32 44.36 -37.23 -0.04
CA SER A 32 44.59 -37.49 1.40
C SER A 32 44.77 -36.21 2.26
N VAL A 33 44.08 -35.12 1.92
CA VAL A 33 44.22 -33.79 2.56
C VAL A 33 43.08 -33.52 3.54
N SER A 34 43.31 -32.72 4.59
CA SER A 34 42.28 -32.40 5.59
C SER A 34 41.17 -31.51 5.02
N TYR A 35 39.95 -31.67 5.54
CA TYR A 35 38.76 -30.93 5.09
C TYR A 35 38.95 -29.42 5.13
N ASP A 36 39.64 -28.91 6.16
CA ASP A 36 39.86 -27.48 6.35
C ASP A 36 40.80 -26.89 5.30
N GLN A 37 41.84 -27.64 4.89
CA GLN A 37 42.78 -27.22 3.85
C GLN A 37 42.10 -27.15 2.46
N VAL A 38 41.23 -28.10 2.14
CA VAL A 38 40.45 -28.09 0.89
C VAL A 38 39.46 -26.92 0.87
N ARG A 39 38.79 -26.67 2.00
CA ARG A 39 37.83 -25.57 2.15
C ARG A 39 38.48 -24.19 2.06
N GLU A 40 39.69 -24.03 2.60
CA GLU A 40 40.45 -22.78 2.53
C GLU A 40 40.94 -22.50 1.11
N THR A 41 41.43 -23.53 0.41
CA THR A 41 41.88 -23.42 -1.00
C THR A 41 40.72 -23.05 -1.95
N LEU A 42 39.50 -23.52 -1.67
CA LEU A 42 38.29 -23.19 -2.44
C LEU A 42 37.77 -21.76 -2.20
N LYS A 43 38.32 -20.98 -1.26
CA LYS A 43 37.98 -19.57 -1.09
C LYS A 43 38.72 -18.65 -2.07
N ASP A 44 39.89 -19.07 -2.55
CA ASP A 44 40.75 -18.27 -3.45
C ASP A 44 40.45 -18.52 -4.94
N VAL A 45 39.52 -19.42 -5.27
CA VAL A 45 39.10 -19.69 -6.63
C VAL A 45 37.88 -18.81 -6.95
N ASN A 46 38.14 -17.65 -7.57
CA ASN A 46 37.08 -16.78 -8.08
C ASN A 46 36.41 -17.44 -9.29
N LEU A 47 35.16 -17.88 -9.14
CA LEU A 47 34.34 -18.42 -10.22
C LEU A 47 33.57 -17.28 -10.89
N ASP A 48 34.28 -16.51 -11.71
CA ASP A 48 33.65 -15.60 -12.68
C ASP A 48 34.14 -15.97 -14.07
N ALA A 49 33.24 -16.46 -14.92
CA ALA A 49 33.45 -16.49 -16.37
C ALA A 49 32.11 -16.38 -17.11
N SER A 50 31.94 -15.20 -17.69
CA SER A 50 30.93 -14.80 -18.65
C SER A 50 30.81 -15.73 -19.86
N SER A 51 29.61 -15.79 -20.43
CA SER A 51 29.28 -15.57 -21.86
C SER A 51 28.22 -16.55 -22.34
N ASN A 52 26.95 -16.12 -22.35
CA ASN A 52 25.96 -16.52 -23.34
C ASN A 52 24.82 -15.50 -23.32
N ALA A 53 24.66 -14.77 -24.41
CA ALA A 53 23.38 -14.17 -24.75
C ALA A 53 22.41 -15.31 -25.10
N GLN A 54 21.31 -15.43 -24.36
CA GLN A 54 20.19 -16.29 -24.74
C GLN A 54 18.86 -15.60 -24.41
N ALA A 55 17.99 -15.56 -25.42
CA ALA A 55 16.64 -15.04 -25.36
C ALA A 55 15.80 -15.83 -24.33
N GLY A 56 14.93 -15.11 -23.61
CA GLY A 56 14.10 -15.65 -22.54
C GLY A 56 13.24 -16.83 -22.99
N VAL A 57 13.20 -17.87 -22.16
CA VAL A 57 12.31 -19.03 -22.35
C VAL A 57 10.94 -18.68 -21.76
N VAL A 58 9.94 -18.58 -22.63
CA VAL A 58 8.52 -18.53 -22.25
C VAL A 58 8.08 -19.94 -21.88
N SER A 59 7.70 -20.17 -20.62
CA SER A 59 7.02 -21.40 -20.21
C SER A 59 5.79 -21.02 -19.39
N LYS A 60 4.59 -21.33 -19.93
CA LYS A 60 3.28 -21.22 -19.25
C LYS A 60 3.03 -19.89 -18.52
N GLY A 61 2.96 -18.77 -19.25
CA GLY A 61 2.47 -17.47 -18.73
C GLY A 61 3.34 -16.82 -17.64
N LYS A 62 4.58 -17.29 -17.48
CA LYS A 62 5.54 -16.85 -16.49
C LYS A 62 6.84 -16.48 -17.21
N LEU A 63 7.09 -15.18 -17.37
CA LEU A 63 8.35 -14.65 -17.89
C LEU A 63 9.30 -14.36 -16.72
N THR A 64 10.47 -14.99 -16.75
CA THR A 64 11.53 -14.78 -15.75
C THR A 64 12.42 -13.64 -16.20
N VAL A 65 12.36 -12.51 -15.50
CA VAL A 65 13.22 -11.35 -15.79
C VAL A 65 14.40 -11.34 -14.82
N LYS A 66 15.62 -11.29 -15.37
CA LYS A 66 16.84 -11.06 -14.58
C LYS A 66 17.07 -9.55 -14.47
N GLY A 67 16.94 -9.00 -13.26
CA GLY A 67 17.34 -7.62 -12.98
C GLY A 67 18.84 -7.40 -13.17
N HIS A 68 19.23 -6.15 -13.43
CA HIS A 68 20.64 -5.73 -13.65
C HIS A 68 21.54 -5.83 -12.40
N HIS A 69 21.03 -6.29 -11.26
CA HIS A 69 21.81 -6.70 -10.10
C HIS A 69 21.51 -8.16 -9.77
N ALA A 70 22.55 -8.99 -9.88
CA ALA A 70 22.48 -10.43 -9.68
C ALA A 70 22.20 -10.78 -8.20
N SER A 71 20.97 -11.23 -7.89
CA SER A 71 20.72 -12.28 -6.87
C SER A 71 19.25 -12.72 -6.70
N THR A 72 18.25 -12.07 -7.31
CA THR A 72 16.84 -12.46 -7.09
C THR A 72 16.06 -12.53 -8.40
N GLN A 73 15.59 -13.73 -8.77
CA GLN A 73 14.70 -13.93 -9.91
C GLN A 73 13.26 -13.70 -9.45
N HIS A 74 12.60 -12.67 -9.98
CA HIS A 74 11.16 -12.46 -9.79
C HIS A 74 10.44 -12.72 -11.11
N THR A 75 9.48 -13.64 -11.09
CA THR A 75 8.65 -13.95 -12.25
C THR A 75 7.50 -12.95 -12.34
N ILE A 76 7.32 -12.37 -13.53
CA ILE A 76 6.21 -11.46 -13.81
C ILE A 76 5.08 -12.26 -14.45
N ASN A 77 3.85 -11.99 -13.99
CA ASN A 77 2.67 -12.53 -14.61
C ASN A 77 2.29 -11.64 -15.81
N ASP A 78 2.36 -12.20 -17.02
CA ASP A 78 2.12 -11.44 -18.25
C ASP A 78 0.66 -11.01 -18.41
N ASP A 79 -0.30 -11.79 -17.89
CA ASP A 79 -1.71 -11.43 -17.89
C ASP A 79 -1.93 -10.20 -16.99
N GLU A 80 -1.30 -10.18 -15.80
CA GLU A 80 -1.36 -9.02 -14.90
C GLU A 80 -0.77 -7.77 -15.56
N ARG A 81 0.41 -7.87 -16.18
CA ARG A 81 1.04 -6.75 -16.90
C ARG A 81 0.12 -6.22 -18.00
N THR A 82 -0.41 -7.11 -18.83
CA THR A 82 -1.26 -6.76 -19.97
C THR A 82 -2.52 -6.04 -19.52
N GLU A 83 -3.22 -6.59 -18.54
CA GLU A 83 -4.51 -6.08 -18.09
C GLU A 83 -4.39 -4.83 -17.22
N PHE A 84 -3.33 -4.70 -16.43
CA PHE A 84 -3.05 -3.44 -15.72
C PHE A 84 -2.63 -2.33 -16.70
N THR A 85 -1.86 -2.65 -17.75
CA THR A 85 -1.54 -1.67 -18.81
C THR A 85 -2.80 -1.21 -19.54
N ARG A 86 -3.71 -2.15 -19.87
CA ARG A 86 -5.02 -1.83 -20.46
C ARG A 86 -5.83 -0.92 -19.53
N HIS A 87 -5.86 -1.21 -18.23
CA HIS A 87 -6.53 -0.36 -17.25
C HIS A 87 -5.95 1.06 -17.23
N ILE A 88 -4.62 1.20 -17.20
CA ILE A 88 -3.94 2.50 -17.20
C ILE A 88 -4.30 3.30 -18.46
N ASN A 89 -4.26 2.68 -19.64
CA ASN A 89 -4.63 3.33 -20.89
C ASN A 89 -6.07 3.84 -20.88
N MET A 90 -7.02 3.09 -20.31
CA MET A 90 -8.42 3.52 -20.19
C MET A 90 -8.62 4.60 -19.13
N SER A 91 -7.96 4.46 -17.98
CA SER A 91 -8.17 5.34 -16.81
C SER A 91 -7.51 6.71 -16.99
N LEU A 92 -6.46 6.80 -17.80
CA LEU A 92 -5.68 8.02 -18.03
C LEU A 92 -5.83 8.55 -19.46
N ASP A 93 -6.81 8.05 -20.22
CA ASP A 93 -7.07 8.52 -21.58
C ASP A 93 -7.33 10.02 -21.59
N GLY A 94 -6.70 10.72 -22.53
CA GLY A 94 -6.80 12.17 -22.66
C GLY A 94 -6.10 12.99 -21.56
N ASP A 95 -5.23 12.41 -20.72
CA ASP A 95 -4.50 13.17 -19.70
C ASP A 95 -3.64 14.30 -20.31
N ALA A 96 -3.74 15.49 -19.73
CA ALA A 96 -3.10 16.69 -20.26
C ALA A 96 -1.55 16.65 -20.23
N HIS A 97 -0.94 15.91 -19.29
CA HIS A 97 0.50 15.87 -19.10
C HIS A 97 1.15 14.66 -19.77
N ILE A 98 0.51 13.49 -19.69
CA ILE A 98 1.07 12.23 -20.19
C ILE A 98 0.31 11.65 -21.38
N GLY A 99 -0.73 12.30 -21.90
CA GLY A 99 -1.53 11.78 -23.02
C GLY A 99 -0.72 11.46 -24.28
N SER A 100 0.39 12.18 -24.53
CA SER A 100 1.32 11.87 -25.63
C SER A 100 2.07 10.55 -25.50
N ARG A 101 2.05 9.93 -24.32
CA ARG A 101 2.66 8.62 -24.00
C ARG A 101 1.64 7.48 -24.05
N LEU A 102 0.36 7.80 -24.23
CA LEU A 102 -0.74 6.84 -24.26
C LEU A 102 -1.26 6.66 -25.70
N PRO A 103 -1.75 5.47 -26.07
CA PRO A 103 -1.79 4.25 -25.27
C PRO A 103 -0.43 3.52 -25.22
N ILE A 104 -0.10 2.96 -24.05
CA ILE A 104 1.08 2.09 -23.86
C ILE A 104 0.78 0.72 -24.48
N PRO A 105 1.68 0.15 -25.30
CA PRO A 105 1.52 -1.19 -25.86
C PRO A 105 1.42 -2.25 -24.75
N THR A 106 0.39 -3.09 -24.80
CA THR A 106 0.07 -4.07 -23.74
C THR A 106 0.93 -5.33 -23.80
N ASP A 107 1.56 -5.59 -24.95
CA ASP A 107 2.39 -6.76 -25.23
C ASP A 107 3.89 -6.54 -24.95
N THR A 108 4.27 -5.34 -24.52
CA THR A 108 5.67 -4.98 -24.25
C THR A 108 5.93 -4.67 -22.77
N PHE A 109 7.21 -4.50 -22.42
CA PHE A 109 7.64 -4.03 -21.11
C PHE A 109 7.69 -2.48 -21.00
N GLN A 110 7.20 -1.76 -22.02
CA GLN A 110 7.25 -0.29 -22.05
C GLN A 110 6.57 0.36 -20.85
N ILE A 111 5.54 -0.28 -20.28
CA ILE A 111 4.87 0.19 -19.07
C ILE A 111 5.84 0.49 -17.92
N PHE A 112 6.92 -0.27 -17.78
CA PHE A 112 7.91 -0.07 -16.72
C PHE A 112 8.82 1.13 -17.01
N ASP A 113 9.11 1.40 -18.27
CA ASP A 113 9.88 2.57 -18.69
C ASP A 113 9.07 3.86 -18.50
N GLU A 114 7.78 3.83 -18.83
CA GLU A 114 6.86 4.97 -18.61
C GLU A 114 6.62 5.29 -17.12
N CYS A 115 6.86 4.33 -16.23
CA CYS A 115 6.77 4.53 -14.78
C CYS A 115 7.99 5.22 -14.17
N ARG A 116 9.17 5.19 -14.81
CA ARG A 116 10.44 5.56 -14.17
C ARG A 116 10.48 7.00 -13.66
N ASP A 117 9.79 7.91 -14.33
CA ASP A 117 9.75 9.34 -13.96
C ASP A 117 8.65 9.71 -12.96
N GLY A 118 7.87 8.72 -12.52
CA GLY A 118 6.82 8.85 -11.52
C GLY A 118 5.53 9.51 -12.00
N LEU A 119 5.49 10.11 -13.20
CA LEU A 119 4.31 10.85 -13.65
C LEU A 119 3.12 9.92 -13.87
N LEU A 120 3.34 8.79 -14.56
CA LEU A 120 2.29 7.80 -14.80
C LEU A 120 1.67 7.28 -13.49
N LEU A 121 2.52 6.98 -12.50
CA LEU A 121 2.09 6.47 -11.19
C LEU A 121 1.37 7.55 -10.37
N CYS A 122 1.84 8.80 -10.37
CA CYS A 122 1.13 9.92 -9.73
C CYS A 122 -0.28 10.10 -10.31
N LYS A 123 -0.41 10.03 -11.64
CA LYS A 123 -1.70 10.12 -12.34
C LYS A 123 -2.60 8.94 -12.01
N LEU A 124 -2.05 7.73 -11.97
CA LEU A 124 -2.78 6.53 -11.57
C LEU A 124 -3.29 6.62 -10.12
N ILE A 125 -2.51 7.18 -9.19
CA ILE A 125 -2.93 7.43 -7.81
C ILE A 125 -4.13 8.38 -7.77
N ASN A 126 -4.09 9.51 -8.48
CA ASN A 126 -5.21 10.45 -8.55
C ASN A 126 -6.44 9.85 -9.25
N SER A 127 -6.25 8.95 -10.22
CA SER A 127 -7.35 8.23 -10.86
C SER A 127 -8.03 7.26 -9.88
N ALA A 128 -7.25 6.56 -9.04
CA ALA A 128 -7.76 5.62 -8.04
C ALA A 128 -8.41 6.33 -6.82
N VAL A 129 -7.77 7.39 -6.33
CA VAL A 129 -8.25 8.21 -5.22
C VAL A 129 -8.06 9.68 -5.61
N PRO A 130 -9.13 10.34 -6.11
CA PRO A 130 -9.08 11.74 -6.51
C PRO A 130 -8.57 12.65 -5.40
N GLU A 131 -7.97 13.77 -5.79
CA GLU A 131 -7.46 14.80 -4.87
C GLU A 131 -6.28 14.38 -3.96
N THR A 132 -5.68 13.19 -4.16
CA THR A 132 -4.54 12.73 -3.34
C THR A 132 -3.27 13.54 -3.58
N ILE A 133 -2.97 13.88 -4.83
CA ILE A 133 -1.76 14.59 -5.26
C ILE A 133 -2.16 15.89 -5.95
N ASP A 134 -1.56 17.00 -5.53
CA ASP A 134 -1.61 18.25 -6.27
C ASP A 134 -0.68 18.16 -7.49
N GLU A 135 -1.25 18.05 -8.68
CA GLU A 135 -0.46 17.83 -9.90
C GLU A 135 0.48 19.01 -10.24
N ARG A 136 0.23 20.19 -9.67
CA ARG A 136 1.06 21.38 -9.89
C ARG A 136 2.46 21.23 -9.29
N VAL A 137 2.67 20.29 -8.35
CA VAL A 137 3.99 20.01 -7.78
C VAL A 137 4.83 19.05 -8.63
N LEU A 138 4.22 18.41 -9.63
CA LEU A 138 4.87 17.38 -10.43
C LEU A 138 5.89 18.01 -11.37
N ASN A 139 7.08 17.41 -11.41
CA ASN A 139 8.12 17.83 -12.33
C ASN A 139 7.88 17.19 -13.71
N LEU A 140 7.37 17.97 -14.66
CA LEU A 140 7.07 17.50 -16.02
C LEU A 140 8.31 17.45 -16.94
N GLY A 141 9.41 18.10 -16.55
CA GLY A 141 10.58 18.29 -17.41
C GLY A 141 10.44 19.52 -18.33
N LYS A 142 11.29 19.61 -19.36
CA LYS A 142 11.21 20.67 -20.38
C LYS A 142 10.41 20.17 -21.57
N MET A 143 9.84 21.07 -22.38
CA MET A 143 9.15 20.69 -23.62
C MET A 143 10.02 19.74 -24.47
N GLY A 144 9.53 18.52 -24.70
CA GLY A 144 10.21 17.46 -25.46
C GLY A 144 11.35 16.72 -24.72
N LYS A 145 11.61 17.02 -23.45
CA LYS A 145 12.58 16.30 -22.61
C LYS A 145 11.97 16.03 -21.24
N GLY A 146 11.86 14.76 -20.86
CA GLY A 146 11.37 14.35 -19.54
C GLY A 146 12.16 14.95 -18.37
N PRO A 147 11.66 14.79 -17.13
CA PRO A 147 12.33 15.29 -15.94
C PRO A 147 13.75 14.72 -15.82
N ASN A 148 14.67 15.50 -15.24
CA ASN A 148 16.02 15.03 -14.94
C ASN A 148 16.02 14.06 -13.75
N ALA A 149 17.13 13.38 -13.49
CA ALA A 149 17.22 12.37 -12.42
C ALA A 149 16.79 12.88 -11.04
N PHE A 150 17.12 14.12 -10.67
CA PHE A 150 16.69 14.71 -9.39
C PHE A 150 15.18 14.94 -9.36
N GLN A 151 14.62 15.47 -10.45
CA GLN A 151 13.19 15.68 -10.61
C GLN A 151 12.40 14.37 -10.62
N MET A 152 12.95 13.30 -11.21
CA MET A 152 12.38 11.95 -11.17
C MET A 152 12.35 11.42 -9.74
N THR A 153 13.44 11.56 -8.98
CA THR A 153 13.45 11.19 -7.56
C THR A 153 12.39 11.95 -6.76
N GLU A 154 12.22 13.25 -7.00
CA GLU A 154 11.16 14.04 -6.35
C GLU A 154 9.75 13.55 -6.72
N ASN A 155 9.48 13.26 -7.99
CA ASN A 155 8.20 12.68 -8.41
C ASN A 155 7.98 11.29 -7.76
N ASN A 156 9.01 10.45 -7.74
CA ASN A 156 8.94 9.10 -7.16
C ASN A 156 8.76 9.15 -5.64
N ASN A 157 9.29 10.16 -4.94
CA ASN A 157 8.95 10.40 -3.53
C ASN A 157 7.46 10.69 -3.36
N ILE A 158 6.86 11.52 -4.23
CA ILE A 158 5.41 11.78 -4.21
C ILE A 158 4.65 10.47 -4.40
N VAL A 159 5.05 9.64 -5.37
CA VAL A 159 4.43 8.32 -5.63
C VAL A 159 4.43 7.46 -4.36
N ILE A 160 5.60 7.24 -3.75
CA ILE A 160 5.73 6.35 -2.59
C ILE A 160 4.91 6.87 -1.40
N GLN A 161 5.04 8.16 -1.07
CA GLN A 161 4.38 8.71 0.11
C GLN A 161 2.87 8.87 -0.08
N SER A 162 2.42 9.14 -1.30
CA SER A 162 0.99 9.19 -1.62
C SER A 162 0.38 7.79 -1.66
N ALA A 163 1.10 6.79 -2.16
CA ALA A 163 0.69 5.39 -2.10
C ALA A 163 0.50 4.91 -0.65
N LYS A 164 1.44 5.23 0.26
CA LYS A 164 1.25 4.96 1.71
C LYS A 164 0.01 5.65 2.26
N ALA A 165 -0.19 6.92 1.92
CA ALA A 165 -1.30 7.72 2.43
C ALA A 165 -2.68 7.21 1.98
N ILE A 166 -2.79 6.54 0.83
CA ILE A 166 -4.04 5.89 0.40
C ILE A 166 -4.18 4.44 0.89
N GLY A 167 -3.22 3.93 1.67
CA GLY A 167 -3.27 2.61 2.28
C GLY A 167 -2.59 1.48 1.48
N CYS A 168 -1.71 1.80 0.52
CA CYS A 168 -0.87 0.78 -0.12
C CYS A 168 0.29 0.40 0.80
N SER A 169 0.60 -0.90 0.87
CA SER A 169 1.80 -1.41 1.54
C SER A 169 3.00 -1.30 0.58
N VAL A 170 3.84 -0.28 0.82
CA VAL A 170 5.03 0.03 0.00
C VAL A 170 6.32 -0.04 0.83
N VAL A 171 6.41 -1.05 1.70
CA VAL A 171 7.52 -1.22 2.64
C VAL A 171 8.82 -1.59 1.93
N ASN A 172 8.72 -2.33 0.82
CA ASN A 172 9.87 -2.88 0.08
C ASN A 172 10.14 -2.16 -1.25
N ILE A 173 9.66 -0.92 -1.42
CA ILE A 173 9.88 -0.14 -2.64
C ILE A 173 10.20 1.31 -2.28
N GLY A 174 11.33 1.80 -2.80
CA GLY A 174 11.77 3.19 -2.69
C GLY A 174 11.74 3.92 -4.03
N ALA A 175 12.02 5.23 -3.99
CA ALA A 175 12.04 6.06 -5.20
C ALA A 175 13.06 5.56 -6.25
N GLN A 176 14.20 5.03 -5.80
CA GLN A 176 15.24 4.50 -6.69
C GLN A 176 14.77 3.22 -7.41
N ASP A 177 14.01 2.35 -6.76
CA ASP A 177 13.49 1.13 -7.38
C ASP A 177 12.55 1.44 -8.56
N ILE A 178 11.80 2.54 -8.46
CA ILE A 178 10.95 3.05 -9.55
C ILE A 178 11.82 3.61 -10.68
N THR A 179 12.80 4.47 -10.34
CA THR A 179 13.75 5.05 -11.32
C THR A 179 14.51 3.97 -12.09
N ASP A 180 14.92 2.90 -11.41
CA ASP A 180 15.64 1.75 -11.98
C ASP A 180 14.73 0.85 -12.84
N GLY A 181 13.41 1.05 -12.79
CA GLY A 181 12.46 0.22 -13.53
C GLY A 181 12.32 -1.19 -12.96
N ARG A 182 12.35 -1.36 -11.63
CA ARG A 182 12.20 -2.70 -11.00
C ARG A 182 10.80 -3.24 -11.19
N GLU A 183 10.64 -3.98 -12.28
CA GLU A 183 9.37 -4.40 -12.85
C GLU A 183 8.42 -5.08 -11.85
N HIS A 184 8.90 -6.04 -11.05
CA HIS A 184 8.07 -6.74 -10.07
C HIS A 184 7.54 -5.82 -8.94
N LEU A 185 8.33 -4.84 -8.51
CA LEU A 185 7.93 -3.85 -7.50
C LEU A 185 6.93 -2.86 -8.10
N ILE A 186 7.19 -2.38 -9.31
CA ILE A 186 6.30 -1.46 -10.03
C ILE A 186 4.95 -2.13 -10.31
N LEU A 187 4.94 -3.37 -10.81
CA LEU A 187 3.71 -4.10 -11.07
C LEU A 187 2.92 -4.37 -9.78
N GLY A 188 3.62 -4.71 -8.70
CA GLY A 188 3.03 -4.85 -7.37
C GLY A 188 2.40 -3.55 -6.87
N LEU A 189 3.06 -2.41 -7.07
CA LEU A 189 2.54 -1.08 -6.72
C LEU A 189 1.31 -0.71 -7.57
N ILE A 190 1.38 -0.90 -8.89
CA ILE A 190 0.25 -0.67 -9.81
C ILE A 190 -0.98 -1.46 -9.34
N TRP A 191 -0.80 -2.76 -9.05
CA TRP A 191 -1.89 -3.58 -8.52
C TRP A 191 -2.50 -2.99 -7.25
N GLN A 192 -1.68 -2.57 -6.29
CA GLN A 192 -2.19 -2.02 -5.03
C GLN A 192 -2.98 -0.72 -5.24
N ILE A 193 -2.53 0.16 -6.14
CA ILE A 193 -3.24 1.39 -6.49
C ILE A 193 -4.58 1.07 -7.18
N VAL A 194 -4.56 0.18 -8.18
CA VAL A 194 -5.77 -0.25 -8.90
C VAL A 194 -6.77 -0.93 -7.95
N ARG A 195 -6.29 -1.84 -7.09
CA ARG A 195 -7.11 -2.49 -6.05
C ARG A 195 -7.75 -1.45 -5.15
N ARG A 196 -7.01 -0.40 -4.74
CA ARG A 196 -7.56 0.66 -3.89
C ARG A 196 -8.70 1.40 -4.58
N GLY A 197 -8.54 1.78 -5.84
CA GLY A 197 -9.58 2.47 -6.61
C GLY A 197 -10.81 1.62 -6.92
N LEU A 198 -10.63 0.30 -7.12
CA LEU A 198 -11.73 -0.63 -7.35
C LEU A 198 -12.58 -0.88 -6.11
N LEU A 199 -11.93 -0.97 -4.94
CA LEU A 199 -12.57 -1.33 -3.68
C LEU A 199 -13.05 -0.12 -2.87
N SER A 200 -12.57 1.09 -3.16
CA SER A 200 -12.92 2.31 -2.41
C SER A 200 -14.39 2.71 -2.49
N LYS A 201 -15.11 2.21 -3.50
CA LYS A 201 -16.53 2.47 -3.70
C LYS A 201 -17.43 1.41 -3.06
N ILE A 202 -16.86 0.32 -2.55
CA ILE A 202 -17.61 -0.83 -2.04
C ILE A 202 -17.77 -0.67 -0.53
N ASP A 203 -18.65 0.25 -0.15
CA ASP A 203 -19.01 0.50 1.24
C ASP A 203 -20.50 0.90 1.36
N LEU A 204 -21.03 0.88 2.58
CA LEU A 204 -22.43 1.19 2.86
C LEU A 204 -22.81 2.66 2.62
N LYS A 205 -21.83 3.57 2.53
CA LYS A 205 -22.07 4.99 2.22
C LYS A 205 -22.42 5.17 0.75
N HIS A 206 -21.71 4.45 -0.13
CA HIS A 206 -21.95 4.47 -1.56
C HIS A 206 -23.04 3.49 -1.98
N HIS A 207 -23.16 2.35 -1.28
CA HIS A 207 -24.12 1.28 -1.55
C HIS A 207 -24.89 0.88 -0.28
N PRO A 208 -25.89 1.66 0.16
CA PRO A 208 -26.74 1.31 1.31
C PRO A 208 -27.39 -0.08 1.18
N GLU A 209 -27.66 -0.53 -0.06
CA GLU A 209 -28.20 -1.84 -0.39
C GLU A 209 -27.35 -3.02 0.10
N LEU A 210 -26.06 -2.81 0.41
CA LEU A 210 -25.19 -3.82 1.03
C LEU A 210 -25.74 -4.34 2.36
N TYR A 211 -26.67 -3.62 3.00
CA TYR A 211 -27.40 -4.10 4.17
C TYR A 211 -28.09 -5.47 3.94
N ARG A 212 -28.45 -5.80 2.69
CA ARG A 212 -29.04 -7.12 2.35
C ARG A 212 -28.06 -8.29 2.49
N LEU A 213 -26.77 -8.01 2.66
CA LEU A 213 -25.70 -9.01 2.79
C LEU A 213 -25.38 -9.37 4.24
N LEU A 214 -26.09 -8.79 5.22
CA LEU A 214 -25.98 -9.18 6.63
C LEU A 214 -26.46 -10.63 6.80
N GLU A 215 -25.71 -11.39 7.59
CA GLU A 215 -26.14 -12.73 8.02
C GLU A 215 -27.14 -12.62 9.19
N GLU A 216 -27.97 -13.63 9.44
CA GLU A 216 -29.10 -13.56 10.38
C GLU A 216 -28.71 -13.21 11.83
N ASP A 217 -27.48 -13.55 12.24
CA ASP A 217 -26.95 -13.32 13.60
C ASP A 217 -25.88 -12.23 13.65
N GLU A 218 -25.72 -11.44 12.60
CA GLU A 218 -24.66 -10.43 12.49
C GLU A 218 -25.20 -9.01 12.64
N THR A 219 -24.49 -8.19 13.41
CA THR A 219 -24.80 -6.77 13.56
C THR A 219 -24.26 -5.93 12.38
N LEU A 220 -24.86 -4.77 12.13
CA LEU A 220 -24.35 -3.83 11.12
C LEU A 220 -22.91 -3.37 11.41
N GLU A 221 -22.56 -3.23 12.69
CA GLU A 221 -21.20 -2.88 13.10
C GLU A 221 -20.19 -3.98 12.76
N GLU A 222 -20.57 -5.25 12.87
CA GLU A 222 -19.74 -6.38 12.47
C GLU A 222 -19.58 -6.44 10.95
N PHE A 223 -20.65 -6.18 10.19
CA PHE A 223 -20.58 -6.09 8.74
C PHE A 223 -19.65 -4.95 8.26
N LEU A 224 -19.75 -3.77 8.88
CA LEU A 224 -18.92 -2.60 8.58
C LEU A 224 -17.42 -2.83 8.87
N LYS A 225 -17.07 -3.83 9.67
CA LYS A 225 -15.68 -4.22 9.96
C LYS A 225 -15.05 -5.05 8.84
N LEU A 226 -15.85 -5.59 7.91
CA LEU A 226 -15.34 -6.48 6.88
C LEU A 226 -14.52 -5.71 5.83
N PRO A 227 -13.38 -6.26 5.39
CA PRO A 227 -12.67 -5.67 4.27
C PRO A 227 -13.48 -5.84 2.96
N PRO A 228 -13.32 -4.93 1.99
CA PRO A 228 -14.15 -4.93 0.78
C PRO A 228 -14.12 -6.23 -0.04
N ASP A 229 -13.02 -6.98 -0.03
CA ASP A 229 -12.97 -8.29 -0.70
C ASP A 229 -13.87 -9.34 -0.04
N GLN A 230 -14.08 -9.27 1.28
CA GLN A 230 -15.04 -10.13 1.97
C GLN A 230 -16.49 -9.71 1.70
N ILE A 231 -16.75 -8.40 1.61
CA ILE A 231 -18.06 -7.88 1.17
C ILE A 231 -18.39 -8.40 -0.23
N LEU A 232 -17.42 -8.39 -1.15
CA LEU A 232 -17.58 -8.95 -2.50
C LEU A 232 -17.87 -10.46 -2.49
N LEU A 233 -17.23 -11.23 -1.60
CA LEU A 233 -17.52 -12.67 -1.46
C LEU A 233 -18.96 -12.88 -0.97
N ARG A 234 -19.44 -12.07 -0.02
CA ARG A 234 -20.83 -12.14 0.45
C ARG A 234 -21.82 -11.77 -0.64
N TRP A 235 -21.54 -10.70 -1.37
CA TRP A 235 -22.34 -10.28 -2.52
C TRP A 235 -22.42 -11.37 -3.59
N PHE A 236 -21.29 -12.00 -3.93
CA PHE A 236 -21.27 -13.10 -4.90
C PHE A 236 -22.16 -14.25 -4.40
N ASN A 237 -21.98 -14.67 -3.15
CA ASN A 237 -22.73 -15.78 -2.58
C ASN A 237 -24.23 -15.49 -2.39
N TYR A 238 -24.61 -14.25 -2.10
CA TYR A 238 -26.00 -13.79 -2.06
C TYR A 238 -26.71 -14.13 -3.38
N HIS A 239 -26.08 -13.80 -4.51
CA HIS A 239 -26.63 -14.09 -5.84
C HIS A 239 -26.63 -15.59 -6.16
N LEU A 240 -25.61 -16.35 -5.77
CA LEU A 240 -25.60 -17.80 -5.93
C LEU A 240 -26.71 -18.49 -5.13
N GLN A 241 -26.95 -18.04 -3.90
CA GLN A 241 -28.01 -18.56 -3.04
C GLN A 241 -29.40 -18.20 -3.61
N ALA A 242 -29.60 -16.98 -4.07
CA ALA A 242 -30.83 -16.57 -4.76
C ALA A 242 -31.10 -17.42 -6.01
N ALA A 243 -30.04 -17.78 -6.75
CA ALA A 243 -30.09 -18.69 -7.89
C ALA A 243 -30.27 -20.18 -7.52
N LYS A 244 -30.33 -20.51 -6.23
CA LYS A 244 -30.37 -21.87 -5.66
C LYS A 244 -29.21 -22.75 -6.13
N TRP A 245 -28.04 -22.15 -6.28
CA TRP A 245 -26.82 -22.85 -6.67
C TRP A 245 -26.17 -23.53 -5.47
N HIS A 246 -25.66 -24.74 -5.67
CA HIS A 246 -25.19 -25.61 -4.58
C HIS A 246 -23.77 -25.29 -4.08
N ARG A 247 -23.00 -24.50 -4.84
CA ARG A 247 -21.60 -24.14 -4.49
C ARG A 247 -21.55 -22.76 -3.84
N LYS A 248 -20.62 -22.60 -2.90
CA LYS A 248 -20.26 -21.33 -2.27
C LYS A 248 -18.85 -20.92 -2.72
N VAL A 249 -18.62 -19.63 -2.89
CA VAL A 249 -17.32 -19.02 -3.23
C VAL A 249 -16.68 -18.46 -1.96
N ASN A 250 -15.48 -18.90 -1.63
CA ASN A 250 -14.70 -18.44 -0.48
C ASN A 250 -13.39 -17.76 -0.90
N ASN A 251 -13.03 -17.84 -2.18
CA ASN A 251 -11.85 -17.20 -2.75
C ASN A 251 -12.08 -16.84 -4.23
N PHE A 252 -11.36 -15.84 -4.73
CA PHE A 252 -11.38 -15.46 -6.15
C PHE A 252 -10.30 -16.21 -6.97
N SER A 253 -10.01 -17.46 -6.64
CA SER A 253 -9.05 -18.28 -7.39
C SER A 253 -9.67 -19.61 -7.80
N LYS A 254 -9.48 -20.66 -7.00
CA LYS A 254 -9.95 -22.01 -7.31
C LYS A 254 -11.47 -22.07 -7.45
N ASP A 255 -12.20 -21.36 -6.59
CA ASP A 255 -13.66 -21.47 -6.53
C ASP A 255 -14.34 -20.86 -7.76
N VAL A 256 -13.65 -20.04 -8.55
CA VAL A 256 -14.18 -19.40 -9.76
C VAL A 256 -13.52 -19.88 -11.05
N SER A 257 -12.44 -20.67 -10.94
CA SER A 257 -11.57 -21.05 -12.06
C SER A 257 -12.22 -21.92 -13.14
N ASP A 258 -13.29 -22.65 -12.81
CA ASP A 258 -14.05 -23.47 -13.76
C ASP A 258 -15.18 -22.72 -14.48
N GLY A 259 -15.38 -21.44 -14.16
CA GLY A 259 -16.38 -20.57 -14.77
C GLY A 259 -17.84 -20.83 -14.36
N GLU A 260 -18.15 -21.88 -13.61
CA GLU A 260 -19.55 -22.21 -13.30
C GLU A 260 -20.20 -21.15 -12.42
N ASN A 261 -19.50 -20.76 -11.36
CA ASN A 261 -19.98 -19.73 -10.43
C ASN A 261 -20.13 -18.37 -11.14
N TYR A 262 -19.24 -18.02 -12.07
CA TYR A 262 -19.40 -16.81 -12.89
C TYR A 262 -20.62 -16.87 -13.81
N THR A 263 -20.87 -18.03 -14.42
CA THR A 263 -22.04 -18.21 -15.29
C THR A 263 -23.33 -17.97 -14.52
N ILE A 264 -23.44 -18.56 -13.31
CA ILE A 264 -24.61 -18.36 -12.46
C ILE A 264 -24.73 -16.90 -12.03
N LEU A 265 -23.64 -16.29 -11.55
CA LEU A 265 -23.63 -14.90 -11.10
C LEU A 265 -24.10 -13.95 -12.20
N LEU A 266 -23.53 -14.04 -13.41
CA LEU A 266 -23.92 -13.20 -14.54
C LEU A 266 -25.39 -13.39 -14.90
N SER A 267 -25.88 -14.64 -14.88
CA SER A 267 -27.30 -14.93 -15.14
C SER A 267 -28.25 -14.39 -14.08
N GLN A 268 -27.78 -14.20 -12.85
CA GLN A 268 -28.57 -13.61 -11.77
C GLN A 268 -28.56 -12.07 -11.85
N ILE A 269 -27.41 -11.49 -12.19
CA ILE A 269 -27.23 -10.03 -12.27
C ILE A 269 -27.96 -9.45 -13.49
N LYS A 270 -27.92 -10.13 -14.64
CA LYS A 270 -28.58 -9.72 -15.89
C LYS A 270 -29.18 -10.93 -16.63
N PRO A 271 -30.30 -11.48 -16.17
CA PRO A 271 -30.93 -12.66 -16.77
C PRO A 271 -31.36 -12.47 -18.22
N ASP A 272 -31.71 -11.24 -18.62
CA ASP A 272 -32.16 -10.93 -19.99
C ASP A 272 -31.06 -11.03 -21.04
N VAL A 273 -29.78 -10.96 -20.62
CA VAL A 273 -28.61 -10.92 -21.51
C VAL A 273 -27.69 -12.12 -21.28
N CYS A 274 -27.51 -12.50 -20.01
CA CYS A 274 -26.58 -13.53 -19.60
C CYS A 274 -27.34 -14.84 -19.32
N ASP A 275 -27.35 -15.76 -20.27
CA ASP A 275 -27.93 -17.08 -20.06
C ASP A 275 -26.97 -18.04 -19.30
N ARG A 276 -27.48 -19.25 -19.00
CA ARG A 276 -26.71 -20.33 -18.35
C ARG A 276 -26.14 -21.37 -19.33
N GLN A 277 -26.13 -21.09 -20.64
CA GLN A 277 -25.61 -22.00 -21.66
C GLN A 277 -24.14 -22.43 -21.42
N PRO A 278 -23.23 -21.58 -20.92
CA PRO A 278 -21.84 -21.99 -20.68
C PRO A 278 -21.69 -23.21 -19.76
N LEU A 279 -22.66 -23.51 -18.89
CA LEU A 279 -22.62 -24.68 -18.02
C LEU A 279 -22.65 -26.02 -18.79
N GLN A 280 -23.14 -26.03 -20.03
CA GLN A 280 -23.17 -27.23 -20.88
C GLN A 280 -21.85 -27.45 -21.61
N GLU A 281 -20.97 -26.45 -21.66
CA GLU A 281 -19.68 -26.55 -22.34
C GLU A 281 -18.70 -27.34 -21.47
N SER A 282 -18.08 -28.36 -22.06
CA SER A 282 -17.13 -29.24 -21.37
C SER A 282 -15.71 -28.69 -21.37
N ASP A 283 -15.33 -27.96 -22.43
CA ASP A 283 -14.02 -27.35 -22.52
C ASP A 283 -13.96 -26.05 -21.70
N LEU A 284 -13.10 -26.01 -20.70
CA LEU A 284 -13.00 -24.87 -19.78
C LEU A 284 -12.59 -23.58 -20.48
N MET A 285 -11.73 -23.66 -21.51
CA MET A 285 -11.28 -22.49 -22.26
C MET A 285 -12.42 -21.85 -23.04
N THR A 286 -13.18 -22.68 -23.75
CA THR A 286 -14.38 -22.26 -24.49
C THR A 286 -15.43 -21.72 -23.54
N ARG A 287 -15.67 -22.39 -22.41
CA ARG A 287 -16.60 -21.91 -21.37
C ARG A 287 -16.20 -20.54 -20.83
N ALA A 288 -14.92 -20.35 -20.49
CA ALA A 288 -14.41 -19.08 -19.98
C ALA A 288 -14.56 -17.95 -21.00
N GLU A 289 -14.33 -18.20 -22.29
CA GLU A 289 -14.58 -17.22 -23.35
C GLU A 289 -16.08 -16.90 -23.49
N MET A 290 -16.96 -17.90 -23.46
CA MET A 290 -18.41 -17.70 -23.49
C MET A 290 -18.91 -16.84 -22.32
N ILE A 291 -18.31 -16.99 -21.14
CA ILE A 291 -18.60 -16.17 -19.94
C ILE A 291 -18.15 -14.72 -20.17
N LEU A 292 -16.94 -14.52 -20.69
CA LEU A 292 -16.41 -13.17 -20.92
C LEU A 292 -17.14 -12.45 -22.07
N GLN A 293 -17.65 -13.16 -23.07
CA GLN A 293 -18.55 -12.60 -24.08
C GLN A 293 -19.86 -12.08 -23.47
N ARG A 294 -20.45 -12.82 -22.52
CA ARG A 294 -21.64 -12.34 -21.77
C ARG A 294 -21.31 -11.12 -20.92
N ALA A 295 -20.14 -11.12 -20.27
CA ALA A 295 -19.66 -9.96 -19.53
C ALA A 295 -19.44 -8.73 -20.46
N GLU A 296 -19.00 -8.95 -21.70
CA GLU A 296 -18.83 -7.90 -22.70
C GLU A 296 -20.15 -7.27 -23.11
N MET A 297 -21.20 -8.07 -23.28
CA MET A 297 -22.55 -7.58 -23.63
C MET A 297 -23.13 -6.65 -22.57
N ILE A 298 -22.69 -6.75 -21.31
CA ILE A 298 -23.11 -5.86 -20.21
C ILE A 298 -22.05 -4.81 -19.85
N GLY A 299 -21.00 -4.66 -20.67
CA GLY A 299 -19.94 -3.66 -20.50
C GLY A 299 -18.89 -3.97 -19.42
N CYS A 300 -18.82 -5.21 -18.94
CA CYS A 300 -17.99 -5.62 -17.79
C CYS A 300 -16.78 -6.50 -18.14
N ARG A 301 -16.49 -6.77 -19.43
CA ARG A 301 -15.28 -7.53 -19.84
C ARG A 301 -14.02 -6.68 -19.64
N LYS A 302 -13.52 -6.62 -18.40
CA LYS A 302 -12.26 -5.95 -18.01
C LYS A 302 -11.45 -6.85 -17.07
N TYR A 303 -10.13 -6.71 -17.12
CA TYR A 303 -9.14 -7.39 -16.25
C TYR A 303 -8.97 -8.90 -16.44
N LEU A 304 -10.02 -9.62 -16.82
CA LEU A 304 -10.01 -11.08 -16.86
C LEU A 304 -9.98 -11.60 -18.30
N THR A 305 -9.10 -12.56 -18.53
CA THR A 305 -8.96 -13.31 -19.79
C THR A 305 -9.37 -14.76 -19.54
N PRO A 306 -9.72 -15.55 -20.57
CA PRO A 306 -10.06 -16.96 -20.38
C PRO A 306 -8.94 -17.74 -19.68
N GLY A 307 -7.69 -17.48 -20.10
CA GLY A 307 -6.50 -18.09 -19.51
C GLY A 307 -6.31 -17.74 -18.03
N SER A 308 -6.46 -16.46 -17.67
CA SER A 308 -6.26 -16.01 -16.28
C SER A 308 -7.42 -16.41 -15.35
N MET A 309 -8.64 -16.56 -15.87
CA MET A 309 -9.77 -17.16 -15.16
C MET A 309 -9.45 -18.60 -14.78
N ILE A 310 -9.07 -19.44 -15.75
CA ILE A 310 -8.80 -20.87 -15.53
C ILE A 310 -7.54 -21.07 -14.67
N ALA A 311 -6.53 -20.24 -14.85
CA ALA A 311 -5.36 -20.22 -13.98
C ALA A 311 -5.70 -19.82 -12.53
N GLY A 312 -6.91 -19.30 -12.29
CA GLY A 312 -7.36 -18.88 -10.97
C GLY A 312 -6.55 -17.69 -10.44
N ASN A 313 -6.19 -16.72 -11.30
CA ASN A 313 -5.41 -15.56 -10.87
C ASN A 313 -6.24 -14.74 -9.86
N PRO A 314 -5.85 -14.66 -8.57
CA PRO A 314 -6.68 -14.04 -7.54
C PRO A 314 -6.87 -12.54 -7.75
N LYS A 315 -5.88 -11.84 -8.31
CA LYS A 315 -5.93 -10.39 -8.52
C LYS A 315 -6.88 -10.03 -9.66
N LEU A 316 -6.75 -10.71 -10.79
CA LEU A 316 -7.56 -10.43 -11.98
C LEU A 316 -9.03 -10.83 -11.77
N ASN A 317 -9.29 -11.96 -11.11
CA ASN A 317 -10.65 -12.36 -10.74
C ASN A 317 -11.27 -11.40 -9.72
N LEU A 318 -10.52 -10.95 -8.69
CA LEU A 318 -11.00 -9.92 -7.77
C LEU A 318 -11.32 -8.61 -8.51
N ALA A 319 -10.45 -8.17 -9.42
CA ALA A 319 -10.67 -6.95 -10.18
C ALA A 319 -11.92 -7.02 -11.08
N PHE A 320 -12.12 -8.16 -11.74
CA PHE A 320 -13.33 -8.43 -12.53
C PHE A 320 -14.59 -8.41 -11.68
N VAL A 321 -14.59 -9.08 -10.53
CA VAL A 321 -15.73 -9.11 -9.59
C VAL A 321 -16.02 -7.71 -9.03
N ALA A 322 -14.99 -6.97 -8.61
CA ALA A 322 -15.15 -5.61 -8.13
C ALA A 322 -15.73 -4.67 -9.21
N HIS A 323 -15.25 -4.80 -10.46
CA HIS A 323 -15.79 -4.03 -11.57
C HIS A 323 -17.25 -4.39 -11.88
N LEU A 324 -17.58 -5.67 -11.83
CA LEU A 324 -18.95 -6.17 -12.02
C LEU A 324 -19.88 -5.62 -10.94
N PHE A 325 -19.48 -5.66 -9.66
CA PHE A 325 -20.22 -5.07 -8.55
C PHE A 325 -20.43 -3.56 -8.75
N ASN A 326 -19.36 -2.81 -9.03
CA ASN A 326 -19.44 -1.36 -9.22
C ASN A 326 -20.35 -0.93 -10.40
N THR A 327 -20.57 -1.82 -11.36
CA THR A 327 -21.45 -1.56 -12.51
C THR A 327 -22.87 -2.06 -12.26
N TRP A 328 -22.99 -3.23 -11.64
CA TRP A 328 -24.24 -3.94 -11.41
C TRP A 328 -24.28 -4.56 -10.01
N PRO A 329 -24.51 -3.77 -8.94
CA PRO A 329 -24.70 -4.33 -7.60
C PRO A 329 -25.88 -5.31 -7.57
N SER A 330 -26.95 -4.98 -8.30
CA SER A 330 -28.16 -5.81 -8.46
C SER A 330 -28.77 -6.29 -7.14
N LEU A 331 -28.64 -5.50 -6.08
CA LEU A 331 -29.35 -5.69 -4.82
C LEU A 331 -30.63 -4.86 -4.84
N GLU A 332 -31.71 -5.42 -4.33
CA GLU A 332 -32.97 -4.69 -4.21
C GLU A 332 -32.82 -3.49 -3.27
N PRO A 333 -33.35 -2.31 -3.63
CA PRO A 333 -33.41 -1.18 -2.71
C PRO A 333 -34.08 -1.57 -1.39
N LEU A 334 -33.67 -0.91 -0.31
CA LEU A 334 -34.30 -1.09 1.00
C LEU A 334 -35.66 -0.34 1.00
N PRO A 335 -36.77 -0.97 1.44
CA PRO A 335 -38.09 -0.32 1.45
C PRO A 335 -38.15 0.89 2.38
N GLU A 336 -37.43 0.82 3.50
CA GLU A 336 -37.11 1.94 4.38
C GLU A 336 -35.58 1.96 4.52
N ALA A 337 -34.98 3.15 4.44
CA ALA A 337 -33.58 3.28 4.77
C ALA A 337 -33.41 2.83 6.23
N PRO A 338 -32.52 1.87 6.54
CA PRO A 338 -32.23 1.54 7.92
C PRO A 338 -31.87 2.85 8.63
N PRO A 339 -32.20 3.01 9.93
CA PRO A 339 -31.72 4.14 10.70
C PRO A 339 -30.20 4.05 10.69
N MET A 340 -29.58 4.69 9.71
CA MET A 340 -28.17 4.95 9.71
C MET A 340 -27.98 6.03 10.77
N GLU A 341 -27.92 5.61 12.04
CA GLU A 341 -26.98 6.21 12.98
C GLU A 341 -25.57 5.84 12.52
N VAL A 342 -25.23 6.15 11.26
CA VAL A 342 -23.84 6.39 10.92
C VAL A 342 -23.61 7.71 11.63
N GLU A 343 -23.06 7.66 12.84
CA GLU A 343 -22.41 8.83 13.46
C GLU A 343 -21.73 9.55 12.29
N GLU A 344 -22.09 10.83 12.06
CA GLU A 344 -21.52 11.58 10.93
C GLU A 344 -20.04 11.22 10.86
N PHE A 345 -19.60 10.73 9.70
CA PHE A 345 -18.26 10.17 9.42
C PHE A 345 -17.11 11.18 9.65
N ASP A 346 -17.44 12.26 10.36
CA ASP A 346 -16.75 13.50 10.60
C ASP A 346 -16.68 13.85 12.10
N ALA A 347 -17.14 12.97 13.00
CA ALA A 347 -16.77 13.06 14.39
C ALA A 347 -15.23 12.97 14.49
N GLU A 348 -14.60 13.92 15.20
CA GLU A 348 -13.14 14.07 15.35
C GLU A 348 -12.38 12.74 15.56
N GLY A 349 -12.99 11.81 16.29
CA GLY A 349 -12.42 10.49 16.57
C GLY A 349 -12.34 9.54 15.37
N GLU A 350 -13.26 9.60 14.41
CA GLU A 350 -13.24 8.70 13.24
C GLU A 350 -12.15 9.10 12.25
N ARG A 351 -11.94 10.41 12.06
CA ARG A 351 -10.89 10.92 11.18
C ARG A 351 -9.50 10.63 11.75
N GLU A 352 -9.28 10.85 13.05
CA GLU A 352 -8.05 10.42 13.73
C GLU A 352 -7.85 8.91 13.59
N ALA A 353 -8.90 8.11 13.78
CA ALA A 353 -8.81 6.66 13.65
C ALA A 353 -8.35 6.21 12.27
N ARG A 354 -8.84 6.87 11.20
CA ARG A 354 -8.41 6.61 9.83
C ARG A 354 -6.93 6.94 9.62
N VAL A 355 -6.49 8.10 10.08
CA VAL A 355 -5.07 8.52 9.99
C VAL A 355 -4.18 7.52 10.72
N PHE A 356 -4.55 7.12 11.93
CA PHE A 356 -3.79 6.17 12.73
C PHE A 356 -3.78 4.76 12.13
N THR A 357 -4.88 4.32 11.53
CA THR A 357 -4.96 3.05 10.81
C THR A 357 -3.98 3.03 9.63
N LEU A 358 -4.00 4.08 8.81
CA LEU A 358 -3.07 4.21 7.67
C LEU A 358 -1.61 4.27 8.13
N TRP A 359 -1.34 5.03 9.18
CA TRP A 359 0.00 5.14 9.75
C TRP A 359 0.51 3.80 10.29
N LEU A 360 -0.26 3.11 11.13
CA LEU A 360 0.13 1.80 11.68
C LEU A 360 0.33 0.76 10.57
N ASN A 361 -0.56 0.70 9.57
CA ASN A 361 -0.40 -0.20 8.42
C ASN A 361 0.87 0.12 7.62
N SER A 362 1.30 1.39 7.57
CA SER A 362 2.56 1.76 6.90
C SER A 362 3.82 1.27 7.63
N LEU A 363 3.69 0.85 8.90
CA LEU A 363 4.78 0.24 9.68
C LEU A 363 4.94 -1.26 9.41
N ASP A 364 4.11 -1.84 8.53
CA ASP A 364 4.13 -3.27 8.19
C ASP A 364 3.80 -4.15 9.41
N VAL A 365 2.64 -3.88 10.03
CA VAL A 365 2.09 -4.67 11.13
C VAL A 365 1.24 -5.83 10.60
N GLU A 366 1.27 -6.97 11.29
CA GLU A 366 0.52 -8.18 10.93
C GLU A 366 -0.36 -8.67 12.09
N PRO A 367 -1.68 -8.89 11.88
CA PRO A 367 -2.43 -8.61 10.65
C PRO A 367 -2.56 -7.11 10.39
N GLY A 368 -2.87 -6.75 9.14
CA GLY A 368 -3.21 -5.37 8.79
C GLY A 368 -4.51 -4.93 9.46
N ILE A 369 -4.57 -3.64 9.81
CA ILE A 369 -5.67 -3.02 10.54
C ILE A 369 -6.76 -2.58 9.56
N TYR A 370 -7.99 -2.96 9.86
CA TYR A 370 -9.20 -2.52 9.17
C TYR A 370 -10.11 -1.72 10.11
N ASN A 371 -10.18 -2.11 11.39
CA ASN A 371 -10.88 -1.37 12.44
C ASN A 371 -9.95 -1.13 13.63
N LEU A 372 -9.51 0.11 13.79
CA LEU A 372 -8.58 0.52 14.84
C LEU A 372 -9.03 0.13 16.27
N PHE A 373 -10.34 0.17 16.54
CA PHE A 373 -10.86 -0.05 17.90
C PHE A 373 -11.04 -1.53 18.24
N GLU A 374 -11.05 -2.40 17.23
CA GLU A 374 -11.15 -3.85 17.41
C GLU A 374 -9.79 -4.53 17.29
N ASP A 375 -9.04 -4.22 16.23
CA ASP A 375 -7.82 -4.92 15.87
C ASP A 375 -6.68 -4.67 16.89
N LEU A 376 -6.78 -3.61 17.68
CA LEU A 376 -5.79 -3.29 18.72
C LEU A 376 -6.08 -3.93 20.08
N LYS A 377 -7.26 -4.55 20.29
CA LYS A 377 -7.70 -5.03 21.61
C LYS A 377 -6.79 -6.11 22.20
N ASP A 378 -6.14 -6.92 21.38
CA ASP A 378 -5.23 -7.97 21.86
C ASP A 378 -3.81 -7.48 22.21
N GLY A 379 -3.53 -6.20 21.91
CA GLY A 379 -2.25 -5.54 22.13
C GLY A 379 -1.12 -5.94 21.18
N ASN A 380 -1.27 -6.97 20.34
CA ASN A 380 -0.20 -7.51 19.50
C ASN A 380 0.25 -6.50 18.43
N ILE A 381 -0.69 -5.83 17.76
CA ILE A 381 -0.40 -4.80 16.76
C ILE A 381 0.31 -3.60 17.40
N LEU A 382 -0.14 -3.17 18.59
CA LEU A 382 0.51 -2.09 19.33
C LEU A 382 1.95 -2.47 19.69
N LEU A 383 2.19 -3.69 20.17
CA LEU A 383 3.53 -4.19 20.44
C LEU A 383 4.42 -4.19 19.19
N GLN A 384 3.90 -4.59 18.03
CA GLN A 384 4.64 -4.49 16.77
C GLN A 384 4.97 -3.04 16.42
N ALA A 385 4.00 -2.12 16.56
CA ALA A 385 4.23 -0.70 16.32
C ALA A 385 5.32 -0.13 17.24
N PHE A 386 5.32 -0.50 18.52
CA PHE A 386 6.40 -0.15 19.46
C PHE A 386 7.76 -0.68 19.01
N ASP A 387 7.86 -1.93 18.57
CA ASP A 387 9.13 -2.51 18.10
C ASP A 387 9.59 -1.89 16.77
N LYS A 388 8.67 -1.45 15.90
CA LYS A 388 9.01 -0.76 14.65
C LYS A 388 9.48 0.69 14.90
N VAL A 389 8.84 1.39 15.83
CA VAL A 389 9.18 2.78 16.17
C VAL A 389 10.40 2.85 17.09
N LEU A 390 10.56 1.88 17.98
CA LEU A 390 11.65 1.75 18.93
C LEU A 390 12.22 0.31 18.83
N PRO A 391 13.11 0.05 17.85
CA PRO A 391 13.68 -1.28 17.63
C PRO A 391 14.28 -1.91 18.88
N GLY A 392 13.81 -3.12 19.22
CA GLY A 392 14.29 -3.89 20.37
C GLY A 392 13.63 -3.51 21.70
N SER A 393 12.62 -2.64 21.69
CA SER A 393 11.86 -2.27 22.90
C SER A 393 10.98 -3.40 23.42
N VAL A 394 10.57 -4.33 22.55
CA VAL A 394 9.60 -5.40 22.89
C VAL A 394 10.30 -6.72 23.14
N SER A 395 10.09 -7.27 24.34
CA SER A 395 10.50 -8.63 24.69
C SER A 395 9.39 -9.59 24.30
N TRP A 396 9.46 -10.09 23.07
CA TRP A 396 8.47 -11.00 22.47
C TRP A 396 8.23 -12.29 23.25
N ARG A 397 9.14 -12.67 24.17
CA ARG A 397 8.95 -13.81 25.08
C ARG A 397 7.85 -13.58 26.12
N ARG A 398 7.52 -12.32 26.42
CA ARG A 398 6.46 -11.92 27.36
C ARG A 398 5.09 -11.80 26.70
N VAL A 399 5.04 -11.86 25.37
CA VAL A 399 3.83 -11.58 24.59
C VAL A 399 3.03 -12.86 24.40
N SER A 400 1.78 -12.83 24.84
CA SER A 400 0.83 -13.90 24.58
C SER A 400 0.36 -13.85 23.13
N LYS A 401 0.46 -14.97 22.41
CA LYS A 401 -0.01 -15.11 21.03
C LYS A 401 -1.24 -16.01 20.95
N ALA A 402 -2.18 -15.67 20.07
CA ALA A 402 -3.27 -16.54 19.69
C ALA A 402 -2.73 -17.84 19.09
N LYS A 403 -3.41 -18.96 19.33
CA LYS A 403 -3.16 -20.20 18.57
C LYS A 403 -3.90 -20.09 17.24
N GLU A 404 -3.42 -20.77 16.20
CA GLU A 404 -4.12 -20.81 14.91
C GLU A 404 -5.60 -21.21 15.11
N GLY A 405 -6.51 -20.38 14.61
CA GLY A 405 -7.95 -20.60 14.68
C GLY A 405 -8.60 -20.32 16.04
N ALA A 406 -7.89 -19.79 17.04
CA ALA A 406 -8.45 -19.50 18.36
C ALA A 406 -8.15 -18.07 18.82
N ALA A 407 -9.19 -17.34 19.23
CA ALA A 407 -9.06 -16.00 19.81
C ALA A 407 -8.28 -16.03 21.13
N LEU A 408 -7.54 -14.95 21.40
CA LEU A 408 -6.82 -14.79 22.66
C LEU A 408 -7.83 -14.56 23.80
N SER A 409 -7.63 -15.20 24.95
CA SER A 409 -8.52 -14.94 26.10
C SER A 409 -8.36 -13.49 26.58
N ARG A 410 -9.45 -12.86 27.02
CA ARG A 410 -9.42 -11.47 27.52
C ARG A 410 -8.32 -11.24 28.57
N PHE A 411 -8.10 -12.20 29.47
CA PHE A 411 -7.02 -12.10 30.46
C PHE A 411 -5.63 -11.92 29.81
N LYS A 412 -5.32 -12.70 28.76
CA LYS A 412 -4.05 -12.58 28.02
C LYS A 412 -3.98 -11.32 27.16
N MET A 413 -5.10 -10.85 26.64
CA MET A 413 -5.19 -9.55 25.96
C MET A 413 -4.84 -8.42 26.93
N VAL A 414 -5.36 -8.47 28.16
CA VAL A 414 -5.03 -7.51 29.23
C VAL A 414 -3.55 -7.59 29.62
N GLU A 415 -2.93 -8.78 29.65
CA GLU A 415 -1.49 -8.91 29.90
C GLU A 415 -0.66 -8.20 28.81
N ASN A 416 -1.00 -8.43 27.54
CA ASN A 416 -0.34 -7.79 26.41
C ASN A 416 -0.53 -6.27 26.43
N THR A 417 -1.75 -5.78 26.62
CA THR A 417 -2.04 -4.35 26.63
C THR A 417 -1.46 -3.65 27.86
N ASN A 418 -1.40 -4.31 29.03
CA ASN A 418 -0.64 -3.79 30.16
C ASN A 418 0.85 -3.64 29.83
N TYR A 419 1.43 -4.60 29.11
CA TYR A 419 2.82 -4.49 28.66
C TYR A 419 3.02 -3.30 27.70
N VAL A 420 2.06 -3.03 26.80
CA VAL A 420 2.06 -1.81 25.97
C VAL A 420 2.11 -0.55 26.83
N ILE A 421 1.29 -0.48 27.89
CA ILE A 421 1.29 0.66 28.83
C ILE A 421 2.63 0.78 29.57
N ASP A 422 3.25 -0.33 29.98
CA ASP A 422 4.57 -0.32 30.60
C ASP A 422 5.65 0.23 29.65
N LEU A 423 5.62 -0.17 28.37
CA LEU A 423 6.52 0.36 27.34
C LEU A 423 6.32 1.85 27.13
N ALA A 424 5.07 2.32 27.08
CA ALA A 424 4.75 3.73 26.97
C ALA A 424 5.31 4.54 28.15
N LYS A 425 5.15 4.05 29.39
CA LYS A 425 5.71 4.69 30.60
C LYS A 425 7.24 4.70 30.57
N ALA A 426 7.86 3.58 30.21
CA ALA A 426 9.32 3.47 30.12
C ALA A 426 9.94 4.44 29.09
N ASN A 427 9.16 4.83 28.08
CA ASN A 427 9.56 5.79 27.04
C ASN A 427 9.06 7.22 27.30
N ASN A 428 8.66 7.55 28.53
CA ASN A 428 8.22 8.89 28.95
C ASN A 428 7.04 9.45 28.13
N MET A 429 6.16 8.58 27.64
CA MET A 429 4.93 8.99 26.96
C MET A 429 3.91 9.54 27.97
N HIS A 430 3.11 10.52 27.54
CA HIS A 430 2.07 11.10 28.40
C HIS A 430 0.77 10.29 28.31
N ILE A 431 0.68 9.22 29.10
CA ILE A 431 -0.44 8.26 29.13
C ILE A 431 -1.22 8.28 30.46
N VAL A 432 -1.41 9.47 31.05
CA VAL A 432 -2.10 9.64 32.33
C VAL A 432 -3.55 9.13 32.21
N GLY A 433 -3.92 8.20 33.09
CA GLY A 433 -5.28 7.66 33.15
C GLY A 433 -5.60 6.55 32.14
N ILE A 434 -4.62 6.06 31.36
CA ILE A 434 -4.81 4.93 30.43
C ILE A 434 -4.28 3.64 31.08
N GLN A 435 -5.11 2.59 31.11
CA GLN A 435 -4.78 1.24 31.57
C GLN A 435 -4.88 0.23 30.43
N GLY A 436 -4.26 -0.94 30.57
CA GLY A 436 -4.31 -1.97 29.52
C GLY A 436 -5.74 -2.51 29.30
N ALA A 437 -6.55 -2.59 30.35
CA ALA A 437 -7.95 -2.99 30.26
C ALA A 437 -8.76 -2.04 29.36
N ASP A 438 -8.50 -0.73 29.41
CA ASP A 438 -9.20 0.25 28.56
C ASP A 438 -8.99 -0.03 27.06
N ILE A 439 -7.77 -0.42 26.70
CA ILE A 439 -7.42 -0.79 25.32
C ILE A 439 -8.07 -2.11 24.93
N THR A 440 -8.03 -3.10 25.84
CA THR A 440 -8.66 -4.42 25.62
C THR A 440 -10.17 -4.31 25.43
N ASP A 441 -10.80 -3.39 26.15
CA ASP A 441 -12.25 -3.16 26.10
C ASP A 441 -12.65 -2.22 24.95
N GLY A 442 -11.68 -1.67 24.19
CA GLY A 442 -11.93 -0.87 22.99
C GLY A 442 -12.35 0.58 23.28
N ALA A 443 -11.90 1.17 24.39
CA ALA A 443 -12.25 2.54 24.76
C ALA A 443 -11.72 3.57 23.74
N LYS A 444 -12.57 4.02 22.81
CA LYS A 444 -12.21 4.85 21.63
C LYS A 444 -11.21 5.97 21.96
N THR A 445 -11.54 6.86 22.89
CA THR A 445 -10.72 8.03 23.27
C THR A 445 -9.34 7.64 23.81
N LEU A 446 -9.27 6.57 24.62
CA LEU A 446 -8.03 6.14 25.26
C LEU A 446 -7.14 5.40 24.26
N THR A 447 -7.73 4.62 23.36
CA THR A 447 -7.03 4.00 22.22
C THR A 447 -6.43 5.05 21.29
N LEU A 448 -7.21 6.06 20.88
CA LEU A 448 -6.69 7.18 20.08
C LEU A 448 -5.55 7.91 20.79
N GLY A 449 -5.71 8.18 22.09
CA GLY A 449 -4.68 8.83 22.90
C GLY A 449 -3.37 8.04 22.97
N LEU A 450 -3.44 6.70 23.10
CA LEU A 450 -2.27 5.83 23.10
C LEU A 450 -1.58 5.82 21.73
N VAL A 451 -2.34 5.56 20.66
CA VAL A 451 -1.78 5.47 19.29
C VAL A 451 -1.16 6.81 18.87
N TRP A 452 -1.79 7.92 19.23
CA TRP A 452 -1.22 9.26 19.11
C TRP A 452 0.16 9.38 19.75
N GLN A 453 0.33 8.90 21.00
CA GLN A 453 1.62 8.99 21.68
C GLN A 453 2.70 8.16 20.98
N VAL A 454 2.36 6.98 20.44
CA VAL A 454 3.30 6.17 19.65
C VAL A 454 3.70 6.90 18.36
N MET A 455 2.73 7.47 17.64
CA MET A 455 2.99 8.27 16.43
C MET A 455 3.85 9.49 16.72
N ARG A 456 3.55 10.21 17.82
CA ARG A 456 4.33 11.36 18.29
C ARG A 456 5.78 10.98 18.57
N VAL A 457 6.03 9.85 19.21
CA VAL A 457 7.41 9.35 19.41
C VAL A 457 8.08 9.01 18.08
N SER A 458 7.36 8.41 17.13
CA SER A 458 7.91 8.11 15.80
C SER A 458 8.36 9.33 15.01
N VAL A 459 7.68 10.47 15.13
CA VAL A 459 8.05 11.69 14.40
C VAL A 459 9.04 12.57 15.17
N THR A 460 9.09 12.45 16.50
CA THR A 460 10.02 13.22 17.34
C THR A 460 11.33 12.49 17.61
N SER A 461 11.38 11.17 17.43
CA SER A 461 12.61 10.38 17.55
C SER A 461 13.66 10.82 16.54
N THR A 462 13.25 11.31 15.37
CA THR A 462 14.14 11.87 14.34
C THR A 462 14.61 13.30 14.64
N MET A 463 14.05 13.95 15.66
CA MET A 463 14.38 15.33 16.07
C MET A 463 15.45 15.38 17.17
N GLU A 464 16.45 14.50 17.14
CA GLU A 464 17.42 14.33 18.24
C GLU A 464 18.21 15.59 18.57
N GLY A 465 18.47 16.45 17.59
CA GLY A 465 19.15 17.73 17.78
C GLY A 465 18.37 18.74 18.63
N LEU A 466 17.06 18.55 18.81
CA LEU A 466 16.21 19.38 19.67
C LEU A 466 16.05 18.82 21.09
N LYS A 467 16.46 17.59 21.35
CA LYS A 467 16.32 16.96 22.67
C LYS A 467 17.21 17.68 23.68
N LYS A 468 16.61 18.41 24.63
CA LYS A 468 17.32 18.89 25.82
C LYS A 468 17.38 17.76 26.87
N SER A 469 18.60 17.35 27.22
CA SER A 469 18.90 16.53 28.42
C SER A 469 18.02 15.28 28.61
N GLY A 470 17.97 14.39 27.61
CA GLY A 470 17.32 13.07 27.73
C GLY A 470 15.79 13.09 27.86
N LYS A 471 15.14 14.24 27.68
CA LYS A 471 13.68 14.38 27.65
C LYS A 471 13.14 14.29 26.22
N SER A 472 11.88 13.87 26.11
CA SER A 472 11.14 13.89 24.84
C SER A 472 10.95 15.34 24.36
N VAL A 473 10.94 15.53 23.03
CA VAL A 473 10.74 16.85 22.42
C VAL A 473 9.33 17.34 22.77
N SER A 474 9.26 18.55 23.32
CA SER A 474 7.99 19.19 23.69
C SER A 474 7.34 19.88 22.49
N ASP A 475 6.03 20.06 22.55
CA ASP A 475 5.28 20.74 21.46
C ASP A 475 5.75 22.20 21.29
N LEU A 476 6.19 22.83 22.39
CA LEU A 476 6.78 24.17 22.37
C LEU A 476 8.12 24.20 21.60
N GLU A 477 8.98 23.20 21.77
CA GLU A 477 10.25 23.12 21.05
C GLU A 477 10.04 22.93 19.54
N ILE A 478 9.04 22.15 19.13
CA ILE A 478 8.67 21.98 17.71
C ILE A 478 8.14 23.30 17.16
N LEU A 479 7.29 24.01 17.91
CA LEU A 479 6.75 25.31 17.53
C LEU A 479 7.85 26.38 17.38
N GLU A 480 8.76 26.46 18.36
CA GLU A 480 9.90 27.37 18.33
C GLU A 480 10.82 27.07 17.15
N TRP A 481 11.13 25.80 16.91
CA TRP A 481 11.92 25.38 15.75
C TRP A 481 11.28 25.85 14.43
N ALA A 482 9.98 25.58 14.23
CA ALA A 482 9.29 25.93 13.00
C ALA A 482 9.28 27.45 12.78
N ASN A 483 8.91 28.24 13.80
CA ASN A 483 8.93 29.70 13.72
C ASN A 483 10.34 30.26 13.48
N ASN A 484 11.36 29.73 14.15
CA ASN A 484 12.74 30.16 13.97
C ASN A 484 13.24 29.84 12.55
N LYS A 485 12.88 28.69 11.99
CA LYS A 485 13.24 28.29 10.62
C LYS A 485 12.63 29.24 9.59
N VAL A 486 11.33 29.51 9.70
CA VAL A 486 10.59 30.45 8.84
C VAL A 486 11.18 31.87 8.95
N LYS A 487 11.42 32.35 10.18
CA LYS A 487 12.01 33.67 10.44
C LYS A 487 13.43 33.80 9.89
N ALA A 488 14.27 32.77 10.06
CA ALA A 488 15.66 32.77 9.56
C ALA A 488 15.71 32.81 8.02
N ALA A 489 14.70 32.27 7.34
CA ALA A 489 14.53 32.36 5.89
C ALA A 489 13.93 33.70 5.43
N GLY A 490 13.67 34.65 6.34
CA GLY A 490 13.12 35.97 6.02
C GLY A 490 11.64 35.95 5.60
N LYS A 491 10.91 34.87 5.93
CA LYS A 491 9.49 34.73 5.62
C LYS A 491 8.62 35.49 6.63
N PRO A 492 7.46 36.02 6.23
CA PRO A 492 6.67 36.93 7.06
C PRO A 492 5.72 36.21 8.04
N THR A 493 5.46 34.92 7.85
CA THR A 493 4.48 34.18 8.66
C THR A 493 5.09 33.68 9.97
N SER A 494 4.23 33.53 10.98
CA SER A 494 4.56 32.94 12.28
C SER A 494 3.29 32.47 12.96
N ILE A 495 3.38 31.47 13.82
CA ILE A 495 2.24 30.91 14.55
C ILE A 495 2.48 30.92 16.06
N ARG A 496 1.42 31.13 16.85
CA ARG A 496 1.52 31.15 18.34
C ARG A 496 1.32 29.80 18.99
N SER A 497 0.67 28.87 18.29
CA SER A 497 0.44 27.49 18.71
C SER A 497 -0.03 26.66 17.51
N PHE A 498 -0.10 25.33 17.65
CA PHE A 498 -0.72 24.47 16.62
C PHE A 498 -2.26 24.57 16.56
N ARG A 499 -2.88 25.43 17.38
CA ARG A 499 -4.31 25.80 17.30
C ARG A 499 -4.53 27.19 16.68
N ASP A 500 -3.47 27.83 16.22
CA ASP A 500 -3.55 29.18 15.68
C ASP A 500 -4.40 29.18 14.39
N PRO A 501 -5.52 29.93 14.35
CA PRO A 501 -6.41 29.94 13.19
C PRO A 501 -5.71 30.39 11.90
N SER A 502 -4.60 31.11 11.99
CA SER A 502 -3.80 31.51 10.82
C SER A 502 -3.19 30.33 10.06
N ILE A 503 -3.14 29.13 10.66
CA ILE A 503 -2.66 27.91 9.99
C ILE A 503 -3.66 27.41 8.94
N SER A 504 -4.95 27.73 9.08
CA SER A 504 -6.02 27.22 8.20
C SER A 504 -5.81 27.50 6.71
N ASN A 505 -5.12 28.60 6.36
CA ASN A 505 -4.78 28.96 4.99
C ASN A 505 -3.51 28.27 4.44
N ALA A 506 -2.85 27.47 5.26
CA ALA A 506 -1.60 26.75 5.00
C ALA A 506 -0.38 27.61 4.61
N ASN A 507 -0.47 28.94 4.63
CA ASN A 507 0.64 29.82 4.22
C ASN A 507 1.88 29.65 5.10
N PHE A 508 1.71 29.49 6.41
CA PHE A 508 2.82 29.18 7.30
C PHE A 508 3.49 27.84 6.98
N LEU A 509 2.70 26.82 6.62
CA LEU A 509 3.23 25.50 6.27
C LEU A 509 4.02 25.54 4.96
N LEU A 510 3.53 26.31 3.98
CA LEU A 510 4.22 26.56 2.71
C LEU A 510 5.53 27.34 2.94
N ASP A 511 5.51 28.40 3.76
CA ASP A 511 6.71 29.14 4.12
C ASP A 511 7.74 28.26 4.85
N LEU A 512 7.29 27.35 5.72
CA LEU A 512 8.16 26.40 6.40
C LEU A 512 8.80 25.42 5.41
N LEU A 513 8.04 24.89 4.45
CA LEU A 513 8.56 23.99 3.41
C LEU A 513 9.63 24.69 2.55
N ASP A 514 9.38 25.94 2.14
CA ASP A 514 10.37 26.72 1.40
C ASP A 514 11.59 27.10 2.26
N ALA A 515 11.40 27.36 3.56
CA ALA A 515 12.50 27.60 4.48
C ALA A 515 13.38 26.36 4.70
N ILE A 516 12.82 25.15 4.55
CA ILE A 516 13.55 23.88 4.59
C ILE A 516 14.33 23.66 3.29
N ARG A 517 13.66 23.78 2.14
CA ARG A 517 14.29 23.70 0.83
C ARG A 517 13.91 24.93 -0.02
N PRO A 518 14.77 25.96 -0.04
CA PRO A 518 14.50 27.17 -0.82
C PRO A 518 14.22 26.87 -2.28
N GLY A 519 13.11 27.41 -2.80
CA GLY A 519 12.67 27.25 -4.18
C GLY A 519 11.82 26.01 -4.44
N ILE A 520 11.50 25.20 -3.42
CA ILE A 520 10.56 24.07 -3.61
C ILE A 520 9.11 24.54 -3.73
N VAL A 521 8.77 25.70 -3.16
CA VAL A 521 7.44 26.30 -3.26
C VAL A 521 7.43 27.34 -4.36
N ASP A 522 6.64 27.08 -5.41
CA ASP A 522 6.29 28.11 -6.39
C ASP A 522 5.13 28.95 -5.85
N TYR A 523 5.45 30.13 -5.32
CA TYR A 523 4.47 31.06 -4.76
C TYR A 523 3.47 31.61 -5.78
N SER A 524 3.70 31.45 -7.10
CA SER A 524 2.68 31.79 -8.10
C SER A 524 1.47 30.84 -8.05
N LEU A 525 1.64 29.65 -7.48
CA LEU A 525 0.59 28.65 -7.30
C LEU A 525 -0.18 28.81 -5.97
N VAL A 526 0.39 29.57 -5.03
CA VAL A 526 -0.15 29.80 -3.69
C VAL A 526 -1.27 30.84 -3.77
N LYS A 527 -2.44 30.49 -3.23
CA LYS A 527 -3.60 31.37 -3.13
C LYS A 527 -3.51 32.24 -1.89
N GLN A 528 -4.31 33.30 -1.83
CA GLN A 528 -4.31 34.19 -0.66
C GLN A 528 -4.88 33.47 0.58
N GLY A 529 -5.83 32.55 0.40
CA GLY A 529 -6.45 31.82 1.50
C GLY A 529 -7.55 32.66 2.16
N THR A 530 -8.33 33.36 1.35
CA THR A 530 -9.42 34.26 1.81
C THR A 530 -10.75 33.54 1.97
N ASN A 531 -10.88 32.37 1.34
CA ASN A 531 -12.05 31.50 1.41
C ASN A 531 -11.61 30.04 1.59
N GLU A 532 -12.56 29.20 1.96
CA GLU A 532 -12.32 27.79 2.30
C GLU A 532 -11.67 26.99 1.17
N GLU A 533 -12.08 27.22 -0.09
CA GLU A 533 -11.53 26.51 -1.24
C GLU A 533 -10.07 26.91 -1.50
N GLU A 534 -9.72 28.20 -1.38
CA GLU A 534 -8.33 28.63 -1.44
C GLU A 534 -7.47 28.02 -0.34
N CYS A 535 -8.00 27.96 0.89
CA CYS A 535 -7.34 27.30 2.02
C CYS A 535 -7.10 25.81 1.73
N ARG A 536 -8.12 25.10 1.22
CA ARG A 536 -8.05 23.70 0.82
C ARG A 536 -7.00 23.47 -0.27
N LEU A 537 -6.95 24.33 -1.29
CA LEU A 537 -5.96 24.26 -2.36
C LEU A 537 -4.53 24.49 -1.86
N ASN A 538 -4.32 25.43 -0.94
CA ASN A 538 -3.01 25.66 -0.32
C ASN A 538 -2.59 24.49 0.57
N ALA A 539 -3.53 23.91 1.34
CA ALA A 539 -3.29 22.74 2.17
C ALA A 539 -2.91 21.52 1.34
N LYS A 540 -3.63 21.25 0.24
CA LYS A 540 -3.31 20.19 -0.73
C LYS A 540 -1.93 20.37 -1.35
N LEU A 541 -1.58 21.61 -1.71
CA LEU A 541 -0.26 21.97 -2.21
C LEU A 541 0.83 21.67 -1.17
N ALA A 542 0.65 22.12 0.07
CA ALA A 542 1.61 21.89 1.16
C ALA A 542 1.84 20.39 1.43
N ILE A 543 0.77 19.59 1.47
CA ILE A 543 0.86 18.13 1.64
C ILE A 543 1.66 17.49 0.50
N SER A 544 1.39 17.88 -0.74
CA SER A 544 2.06 17.31 -1.91
C SER A 544 3.54 17.71 -1.97
N ILE A 545 3.89 18.94 -1.58
CA ILE A 545 5.28 19.40 -1.46
C ILE A 545 6.00 18.66 -0.32
N ALA A 546 5.35 18.47 0.83
CA ALA A 546 5.93 17.68 1.92
C ALA A 546 6.24 16.24 1.48
N ARG A 547 5.33 15.60 0.75
CA ARG A 547 5.56 14.27 0.16
C ARG A 547 6.67 14.28 -0.89
N LYS A 548 6.82 15.36 -1.66
CA LYS A 548 7.93 15.56 -2.61
C LYS A 548 9.30 15.60 -1.92
N LEU A 549 9.37 16.20 -0.73
CA LEU A 549 10.58 16.16 0.13
C LEU A 549 10.87 14.75 0.66
N GLY A 550 9.88 13.86 0.65
CA GLY A 550 9.96 12.52 1.22
C GLY A 550 9.26 12.40 2.57
N ALA A 551 8.58 13.44 3.07
CA ALA A 551 7.86 13.34 4.34
C ALA A 551 6.62 12.42 4.22
N LEU A 552 6.40 11.59 5.24
CA LEU A 552 5.25 10.69 5.29
C LEU A 552 4.07 11.40 5.97
N ILE A 553 3.10 11.82 5.15
CA ILE A 553 1.95 12.64 5.58
C ILE A 553 0.63 11.89 5.36
N PHE A 554 -0.10 11.66 6.45
CA PHE A 554 -1.41 10.98 6.45
C PHE A 554 -2.61 11.92 6.63
N LEU A 555 -2.39 13.15 7.09
CA LEU A 555 -3.47 14.12 7.20
C LEU A 555 -3.96 14.56 5.81
N VAL A 556 -5.22 14.98 5.74
CA VAL A 556 -5.88 15.49 4.53
C VAL A 556 -5.97 17.02 4.57
N PRO A 557 -6.23 17.71 3.43
CA PRO A 557 -6.33 19.17 3.39
C PRO A 557 -7.27 19.76 4.45
N GLU A 558 -8.40 19.08 4.70
CA GLU A 558 -9.43 19.47 5.65
C GLU A 558 -8.89 19.52 7.08
N ASP A 559 -7.92 18.68 7.44
CA ASP A 559 -7.29 18.68 8.77
C ASP A 559 -6.48 19.95 9.05
N ILE A 560 -5.91 20.55 8.00
CA ILE A 560 -5.22 21.85 8.10
C ILE A 560 -6.24 22.97 8.20
N VAL A 561 -7.27 22.96 7.34
CA VAL A 561 -8.32 24.00 7.32
C VAL A 561 -9.07 24.07 8.64
N GLU A 562 -9.43 22.91 9.21
CA GLU A 562 -10.08 22.78 10.53
C GLU A 562 -9.11 22.98 11.71
N THR A 563 -7.82 23.17 11.45
CA THR A 563 -6.80 23.40 12.48
C THR A 563 -6.68 22.24 13.49
N ARG A 564 -6.65 20.99 13.00
CA ARG A 564 -6.49 19.77 13.83
C ARG A 564 -5.07 19.69 14.41
N GLN A 565 -4.89 20.27 15.59
CA GLN A 565 -3.59 20.48 16.25
C GLN A 565 -2.65 19.26 16.26
N ARG A 566 -3.15 18.05 16.54
CA ARG A 566 -2.33 16.83 16.65
C ARG A 566 -1.77 16.44 15.30
N LEU A 567 -2.61 16.49 14.27
CA LEU A 567 -2.23 16.17 12.90
C LEU A 567 -1.28 17.23 12.32
N ILE A 568 -1.53 18.51 12.61
CA ILE A 568 -0.63 19.60 12.21
C ILE A 568 0.73 19.45 12.89
N LEU A 569 0.77 19.06 14.17
CA LEU A 569 2.03 18.82 14.87
C LEU A 569 2.82 17.70 14.22
N THR A 570 2.20 16.57 13.86
CA THR A 570 2.91 15.47 13.19
C THR A 570 3.40 15.87 11.81
N PHE A 571 2.64 16.68 11.07
CA PHE A 571 3.10 17.28 9.81
C PHE A 571 4.37 18.08 10.03
N VAL A 572 4.34 19.08 10.92
CA VAL A 572 5.49 19.97 11.17
C VAL A 572 6.70 19.18 11.70
N ALA A 573 6.49 18.26 12.63
CA ALA A 573 7.56 17.42 13.19
C ALA A 573 8.21 16.54 12.12
N SER A 574 7.43 15.96 11.20
CA SER A 574 7.95 15.12 10.11
C SER A 574 8.90 15.87 9.17
N LEU A 575 8.76 17.19 9.06
CA LEU A 575 9.57 18.02 8.18
C LEU A 575 10.98 18.29 8.74
N ASN A 576 11.21 18.12 10.04
CA ASN A 576 12.52 18.39 10.64
C ASN A 576 13.63 17.43 10.17
N SER A 577 13.25 16.31 9.56
CA SER A 577 14.20 15.30 9.08
C SER A 577 14.84 15.65 7.73
N TYR A 578 14.46 16.77 7.08
CA TYR A 578 14.77 17.08 5.69
C TYR A 578 15.55 18.38 5.48
#